data_AF-A0A957H4H6-F1
#
_entry.id   AF-A0A957H4H6-F1
#
_cell.length_a   1.000
_cell.length_b   1.000
_cell.length_c   1.000
_cell.angle_alpha   90.00
_cell.angle_beta   90.00
_cell.angle_gamma   90.00
#
_symmetry.space_group_name_H-M   'P 1'
#
loop_
_entity.id
_entity.type
_entity.pdbx_description
1 polymer ?
#
loop_
_entity_poly.entity_id
_entity_poly.type
_entity_poly.pdbx_seq_one_letter_code
_entity_poly.pdbx_strand_id
1 'polypeptide(L)'
;NTTNYAKFLDYLKVLLYCLNSRFCCNIPQRNNWRHKGNFSVTKSDLLERYADVKEVSKRLNVHPESVRRLVRQGKLPAIKFGNKWLVEKATLEQFANHYDPRPGNKATLL
;
A
#
# COMPACT_ATOMS: atom_id res chain seq x y z
N ASN A 1 5.01 -23.32 2.43
CA ASN A 1 3.61 -23.55 1.99
C ASN A 1 2.71 -23.50 3.19
N THR A 2 1.51 -22.91 3.04
CA THR A 2 0.35 -22.96 3.97
C THR A 2 0.16 -21.88 5.06
N THR A 3 0.72 -20.66 4.95
CA THR A 3 0.37 -19.56 5.91
C THR A 3 -0.24 -18.30 5.29
N ASN A 4 -0.19 -18.11 3.96
CA ASN A 4 -0.73 -16.90 3.32
C ASN A 4 -2.20 -17.00 2.86
N TYR A 5 -2.78 -18.21 2.78
CA TYR A 5 -4.18 -18.39 2.37
C TYR A 5 -5.18 -18.12 3.50
N ALA A 6 -4.75 -18.11 4.77
CA ALA A 6 -5.61 -17.85 5.91
C ALA A 6 -6.13 -16.40 5.94
N LYS A 7 -5.28 -15.42 5.59
CA LYS A 7 -5.67 -13.99 5.59
C LYS A 7 -6.63 -13.61 4.45
N PHE A 8 -6.65 -14.41 3.37
CA PHE A 8 -7.51 -14.16 2.21
C PHE A 8 -8.96 -14.61 2.46
N LEU A 9 -9.15 -15.65 3.29
CA LEU A 9 -10.47 -16.20 3.62
C LEU A 9 -11.21 -15.40 4.72
N ASP A 10 -10.49 -14.64 5.56
CA ASP A 10 -11.11 -13.70 6.51
C ASP A 10 -11.77 -12.51 5.79
N TYR A 11 -11.17 -12.02 4.69
CA TYR A 11 -11.72 -10.90 3.92
C TYR A 11 -13.04 -11.24 3.22
N LEU A 12 -13.21 -12.49 2.78
CA LEU A 12 -14.42 -12.92 2.08
C LEU A 12 -15.60 -13.21 3.01
N LYS A 13 -15.37 -13.56 4.29
CA LYS A 13 -16.45 -13.71 5.29
C LYS A 13 -17.09 -12.39 5.70
N VAL A 14 -16.31 -11.30 5.78
CA VAL A 14 -16.83 -9.96 6.12
C VAL A 14 -17.73 -9.40 5.00
N LEU A 15 -17.41 -9.68 3.74
CA LEU A 15 -18.17 -9.20 2.58
C LEU A 15 -19.57 -9.83 2.44
N LEU A 16 -19.77 -11.06 2.94
CA LEU A 16 -21.06 -11.75 2.81
C LEU A 16 -22.08 -11.35 3.91
N TYR A 17 -21.63 -10.81 5.05
CA TYR A 17 -22.51 -10.42 6.16
C TYR A 17 -23.18 -9.04 6.00
N CYS A 18 -22.73 -8.21 5.06
CA CYS A 18 -23.20 -6.81 4.94
C CYS A 18 -24.39 -6.61 3.98
N LEU A 19 -24.72 -7.58 3.14
CA LEU A 19 -25.72 -7.42 2.07
C LEU A 19 -27.16 -7.73 2.48
N ASN A 20 -27.42 -8.08 3.75
CA ASN A 20 -28.71 -8.64 4.17
C ASN A 20 -29.38 -7.97 5.38
N SER A 21 -29.21 -6.67 5.56
CA SER A 21 -29.97 -5.93 6.59
C SER A 21 -30.52 -4.62 6.05
N ARG A 22 -31.74 -4.75 5.53
CA ARG A 22 -32.66 -3.70 5.16
C ARG A 22 -33.26 -3.11 6.44
N PHE A 23 -32.73 -2.00 6.93
CA PHE A 23 -33.43 -1.17 7.93
C PHE A 23 -33.26 0.32 7.63
N CYS A 24 -34.36 0.91 7.17
CA CYS A 24 -34.55 2.34 7.05
C CYS A 24 -34.84 2.91 8.44
N CYS A 25 -33.99 3.80 8.97
CA CYS A 25 -34.39 4.73 10.03
C CYS A 25 -33.72 6.10 9.82
N ASN A 26 -34.54 7.02 9.29
CA ASN A 26 -34.66 8.44 9.61
C ASN A 26 -33.63 9.02 10.62
N ILE A 27 -32.70 9.84 10.13
CA ILE A 27 -31.72 10.57 10.96
C ILE A 27 -32.16 12.04 11.06
N PRO A 28 -32.45 12.55 12.26
CA PRO A 28 -32.72 13.97 12.47
C PRO A 28 -31.43 14.78 12.29
N GLN A 29 -31.53 15.88 11.54
CA GLN A 29 -30.47 16.87 11.34
C GLN A 29 -29.98 17.40 12.71
N ARG A 30 -28.77 16.99 13.12
CA ARG A 30 -28.06 17.56 14.27
C ARG A 30 -26.68 18.07 13.83
N ASN A 31 -26.76 19.26 13.27
CA ASN A 31 -25.72 20.20 12.94
C ASN A 31 -24.85 20.50 14.18
N ASN A 32 -23.77 19.74 14.33
CA ASN A 32 -22.60 20.15 15.11
C ASN A 32 -21.34 19.40 14.62
N TRP A 33 -20.87 19.74 13.42
CA TRP A 33 -19.51 19.40 12.98
C TRP A 33 -18.50 20.34 13.66
N ARG A 34 -18.39 20.22 14.99
CA ARG A 34 -17.28 20.81 15.72
C ARG A 34 -16.01 20.10 15.24
N HIS A 35 -15.25 20.77 14.39
CA HIS A 35 -13.92 20.34 13.97
C HIS A 35 -13.01 20.17 15.20
N LYS A 36 -12.98 18.97 15.78
CA LYS A 36 -11.91 18.56 16.69
C LYS A 36 -10.81 17.93 15.85
N GLY A 37 -9.77 18.71 15.61
CA GLY A 37 -8.51 18.22 15.06
C GLY A 37 -7.84 19.26 14.19
N ASN A 38 -6.96 20.05 14.78
CA ASN A 38 -5.87 20.68 14.03
C ASN A 38 -4.98 19.56 13.48
N PHE A 39 -5.38 18.96 12.36
CA PHE A 39 -4.55 18.00 11.63
C PHE A 39 -3.62 18.79 10.70
N SER A 40 -2.71 19.57 11.29
CA SER A 40 -1.59 20.14 10.55
C SER A 40 -0.55 19.04 10.36
N VAL A 41 -0.79 18.13 9.41
CA VAL A 41 0.29 17.26 8.94
C VAL A 41 1.34 18.16 8.31
N THR A 42 2.51 18.20 8.94
CA THR A 42 3.61 18.99 8.42
C THR A 42 4.20 18.26 7.21
N LYS A 43 4.76 19.01 6.26
CA LYS A 43 5.41 18.42 5.08
C LYS A 43 6.51 17.42 5.46
N SER A 44 7.17 17.65 6.60
CA SER A 44 8.14 16.76 7.23
C SER A 44 7.55 15.39 7.56
N ASP A 45 6.38 15.33 8.19
CA ASP A 45 5.72 14.06 8.54
C ASP A 45 5.46 13.18 7.30
N LEU A 46 5.11 13.81 6.17
CA LEU A 46 4.87 13.09 4.91
C LEU A 46 6.18 12.54 4.31
N LEU A 47 7.26 13.32 4.37
CA LEU A 47 8.59 12.90 3.91
C LEU A 47 9.18 11.79 4.80
N GLU A 48 8.80 11.76 6.07
CA GLU A 48 9.19 10.71 6.99
C GLU A 48 8.49 9.39 6.70
N ARG A 49 7.19 9.42 6.36
CA ARG A 49 6.40 8.21 6.11
C ARG A 49 6.51 7.67 4.69
N TYR A 50 6.71 8.56 3.70
CA TYR A 50 6.76 8.20 2.29
C TYR A 50 8.16 8.37 1.70
N ALA A 51 8.55 7.39 0.91
CA ALA A 51 9.79 7.33 0.17
C ALA A 51 9.51 7.47 -1.33
N ASP A 52 10.30 8.30 -2.02
CA ASP A 52 10.27 8.40 -3.49
C ASP A 52 10.97 7.19 -4.13
N VAL A 53 10.73 6.95 -5.42
CA VAL A 53 11.39 5.89 -6.20
C VAL A 53 12.91 5.90 -6.05
N LYS A 54 13.54 7.08 -6.00
CA LYS A 54 14.99 7.21 -5.81
C LYS A 54 15.46 6.75 -4.42
N GLU A 55 14.66 7.03 -3.40
CA GLU A 55 14.92 6.61 -2.02
C GLU A 55 14.80 5.08 -1.91
N VAL A 56 13.72 4.55 -2.47
CA VAL A 56 13.42 3.11 -2.55
C VAL A 56 14.54 2.36 -3.29
N SER A 57 15.03 2.90 -4.41
CA SER A 57 16.11 2.28 -5.18
C SER A 57 17.39 2.14 -4.37
N LYS A 58 17.74 3.16 -3.57
CA LYS A 58 18.92 3.11 -2.69
C LYS A 58 18.73 2.09 -1.58
N ARG A 59 17.52 2.05 -0.98
CA ARG A 59 17.25 1.16 0.14
C ARG A 59 17.22 -0.32 -0.23
N LEU A 60 16.74 -0.64 -1.43
CA LEU A 60 16.71 -2.00 -1.98
C LEU A 60 17.99 -2.36 -2.76
N ASN A 61 18.87 -1.39 -3.00
CA ASN A 61 20.04 -1.52 -3.89
C ASN A 61 19.66 -2.02 -5.30
N VAL A 62 18.55 -1.51 -5.83
CA VAL A 62 17.97 -1.89 -7.13
C VAL A 62 17.86 -0.68 -8.03
N HIS A 63 18.10 -0.83 -9.34
CA HIS A 63 17.98 0.27 -10.30
C HIS A 63 16.57 0.91 -10.26
N PRO A 64 16.42 2.25 -10.31
CA PRO A 64 15.13 2.93 -10.21
C PRO A 64 14.13 2.51 -11.31
N GLU A 65 14.61 2.12 -12.49
CA GLU A 65 13.73 1.57 -13.54
C GLU A 65 13.12 0.23 -13.13
N SER A 66 13.88 -0.62 -12.44
CA SER A 66 13.36 -1.88 -11.90
C SER A 66 12.31 -1.62 -10.81
N VAL A 67 12.48 -0.58 -9.99
CA VAL A 67 11.45 -0.16 -9.01
C VAL A 67 10.18 0.28 -9.73
N ARG A 68 10.26 1.12 -10.78
CA ARG A 68 9.10 1.51 -11.59
C ARG A 68 8.42 0.29 -12.22
N ARG A 69 9.20 -0.69 -12.70
CA ARG A 69 8.69 -1.95 -13.22
C ARG A 69 7.94 -2.74 -12.14
N LEU A 70 8.46 -2.84 -10.92
CA LEU A 70 7.79 -3.51 -9.80
C LEU A 70 6.46 -2.84 -9.43
N VAL A 71 6.42 -1.51 -9.45
CA VAL A 71 5.20 -0.73 -9.21
C VAL A 71 4.17 -0.98 -10.32
N ARG A 72 4.58 -0.96 -11.59
CA ARG A 72 3.69 -1.28 -12.73
C ARG A 72 3.17 -2.72 -12.69
N GLN A 73 3.95 -3.64 -12.15
CA GLN A 73 3.54 -5.04 -11.95
C GLN A 73 2.64 -5.24 -10.72
N GLY A 74 2.44 -4.21 -9.89
CA GLY A 74 1.67 -4.32 -8.65
C GLY A 74 2.35 -5.13 -7.54
N LYS A 75 3.64 -5.46 -7.69
CA LYS A 75 4.41 -6.20 -6.68
C LYS A 75 4.82 -5.32 -5.50
N LEU A 76 5.03 -4.04 -5.77
CA LEU A 76 5.34 -3.04 -4.76
C LEU A 76 4.16 -2.06 -4.67
N PRO A 77 3.45 -2.01 -3.54
CA PRO A 77 2.33 -1.07 -3.36
C PRO A 77 2.88 0.36 -3.32
N ALA A 78 2.48 1.17 -4.29
CA ALA A 78 2.88 2.56 -4.42
C ALA A 78 1.68 3.43 -4.76
N ILE A 79 1.68 4.65 -4.24
CA ILE A 79 0.67 5.67 -4.49
C ILE A 79 1.21 6.63 -5.54
N LYS A 80 0.42 6.87 -6.59
CA LYS A 80 0.75 7.88 -7.60
C LYS A 80 0.38 9.26 -7.07
N PHE A 81 1.37 10.10 -6.83
CA PHE A 81 1.17 11.48 -6.40
C PHE A 81 1.64 12.44 -7.50
N GLY A 82 0.68 12.95 -8.27
CA GLY A 82 0.95 13.75 -9.46
C GLY A 82 1.79 12.98 -10.49
N ASN A 83 3.03 13.42 -10.69
CA ASN A 83 3.97 12.82 -11.64
C ASN A 83 4.98 11.85 -11.01
N LYS A 84 4.85 11.55 -9.71
CA LYS A 84 5.78 10.72 -8.95
C LYS A 84 5.07 9.54 -8.29
N TRP A 85 5.86 8.50 -7.99
CA TRP A 85 5.40 7.35 -7.21
C TRP A 85 5.98 7.43 -5.81
N LEU A 86 5.11 7.33 -4.82
CA LEU A 86 5.46 7.35 -3.40
C LEU A 86 5.17 5.99 -2.81
N VAL A 87 6.12 5.46 -2.05
CA VAL A 87 6.03 4.17 -1.37
C VAL A 87 6.11 4.43 0.12
N GLU A 88 5.23 3.81 0.90
CA GLU A 88 5.29 3.93 2.36
C GLU A 88 6.51 3.17 2.91
N LYS A 89 7.27 3.80 3.82
CA LYS A 89 8.49 3.20 4.37
C LYS A 89 8.24 1.91 5.13
N ALA A 90 7.14 1.84 5.90
CA ALA A 90 6.77 0.62 6.63
C ALA A 90 6.55 -0.57 5.68
N THR A 91 5.95 -0.32 4.52
CA THR A 91 5.72 -1.35 3.51
C THR A 91 6.99 -1.68 2.73
N LEU A 92 7.84 -0.68 2.48
CA LEU A 92 9.16 -0.86 1.89
C LEU A 92 10.05 -1.80 2.72
N GLU A 93 10.07 -1.66 4.04
CA GLU A 93 10.85 -2.51 4.93
C GLU A 93 10.38 -3.96 4.93
N GLN A 94 9.06 -4.17 4.98
CA GLN A 94 8.46 -5.50 4.85
C GLN A 94 8.82 -6.15 3.52
N PHE A 95 8.79 -5.36 2.44
CA PHE A 95 9.18 -5.82 1.11
C PHE A 95 10.69 -6.15 1.06
N ALA A 96 11.55 -5.30 1.61
CA ALA A 96 12.99 -5.50 1.63
C ALA A 96 13.39 -6.81 2.34
N ASN A 97 12.68 -7.19 3.41
CA ASN A 97 12.92 -8.46 4.10
C ASN A 97 12.57 -9.71 3.25
N HIS A 98 11.59 -9.59 2.34
CA HIS A 98 11.16 -10.69 1.45
C HIS A 98 11.76 -10.62 0.05
N TYR A 99 12.48 -9.56 -0.28
CA TYR A 99 12.95 -9.31 -1.64
C TYR A 99 14.36 -9.85 -1.82
N ASP A 100 14.48 -10.94 -2.59
CA ASP A 100 15.76 -11.43 -3.09
C ASP A 100 16.09 -10.73 -4.42
N PRO A 101 17.10 -9.83 -4.48
CA PRO A 101 17.41 -9.05 -5.66
C PRO A 101 18.12 -9.84 -6.76
N ARG A 102 18.33 -11.16 -6.58
CA ARG A 102 19.20 -11.98 -7.43
C ARG A 102 18.74 -11.88 -8.90
N PRO A 103 19.48 -11.15 -9.75
CA PRO A 103 19.16 -11.07 -11.16
C PRO A 103 19.67 -12.36 -11.81
N GLY A 104 18.85 -13.42 -11.74
CA GLY A 104 19.17 -14.75 -12.24
C GLY A 104 18.30 -15.12 -13.43
N ASN A 105 18.96 -15.16 -14.60
CA ASN A 105 18.54 -15.72 -15.89
C ASN A 105 17.13 -16.34 -15.94
N LYS A 106 16.22 -15.72 -16.70
CA LYS A 106 15.06 -16.43 -17.22
C LYS A 106 15.61 -17.50 -18.16
N ALA A 107 15.76 -18.73 -17.66
CA ALA A 107 16.08 -19.87 -18.48
C ALA A 107 15.00 -19.94 -19.56
N THR A 108 15.37 -19.54 -20.78
CA THR A 108 14.58 -19.80 -21.99
C THR A 108 14.41 -21.30 -22.04
N LEU A 109 13.16 -21.78 -22.01
CA LEU A 109 12.88 -23.18 -22.34
C LEU A 109 13.32 -23.38 -23.79
N LEU A 110 14.34 -24.22 -23.99
CA LEU A 110 14.76 -24.74 -25.30
C LEU A 110 13.64 -25.60 -25.90
#